data_AF-A0A9D9YER5-F1
#
_entry.id   AF-A0A9D9YER5-F1
#
_cell.length_a   1.000
_cell.length_b   1.000
_cell.length_c   1.000
_cell.angle_alpha   90.00
_cell.angle_beta   90.00
_cell.angle_gamma   90.00
#
_symmetry.space_group_name_H-M   'P 1'
#
loop_
_entity.id
_entity.type
_entity.pdbx_description
1 polymer ?
#
loop_
_entity_poly.entity_id
_entity_poly.type
_entity_poly.pdbx_seq_one_letter_code
_entity_poly.pdbx_strand_id
1 'polypeptide(L)'
;MSTTTVRLPDELKKRLADVAEQAGMTSHALILQAISDRVEADEARNRLYDEAERRYALIAETGQSIPWSEMRRYLERRVADETTEPPTARPLSE
;
A
#
# COMPACT_ATOMS: atom_id res chain seq x y z
N MET A 1 1.55 -25.45 14.12
CA MET A 1 1.74 -24.71 12.85
C MET A 1 1.77 -25.72 11.71
N SER A 2 1.17 -25.41 10.56
CA SER A 2 1.19 -26.28 9.37
C SER A 2 2.42 -25.96 8.53
N THR A 3 3.08 -26.99 7.99
CA THR A 3 4.22 -26.84 7.08
C THR A 3 3.73 -26.85 5.63
N THR A 4 4.00 -25.79 4.89
CA THR A 4 3.76 -25.71 3.44
C THR A 4 5.04 -26.03 2.68
N THR A 5 5.04 -27.10 1.88
CA THR A 5 6.19 -27.48 1.04
C THR A 5 6.13 -26.76 -0.29
N VAL A 6 7.11 -25.90 -0.57
CA VAL A 6 7.26 -25.15 -1.82
C VAL A 6 8.41 -25.75 -2.63
N ARG A 7 8.17 -26.08 -3.91
CA ARG A 7 9.23 -26.52 -4.83
C ARG A 7 9.90 -25.30 -5.46
N LEU A 8 11.21 -25.21 -5.31
CA LEU A 8 12.02 -24.16 -5.92
C LEU A 8 12.88 -24.78 -7.03
N PRO A 9 12.99 -24.15 -8.22
CA PRO A 9 13.99 -24.53 -9.20
C PRO A 9 15.41 -24.46 -8.61
N ASP A 10 16.30 -25.34 -9.02
CA ASP A 10 17.65 -25.46 -8.44
C ASP A 10 18.44 -24.14 -8.52
N GLU A 11 18.31 -23.41 -9.64
CA GLU A 11 18.94 -22.09 -9.78
C GLU A 11 18.43 -21.07 -8.76
N LEU A 12 17.12 -21.05 -8.50
CA LEU A 12 16.52 -20.15 -7.53
C LEU A 12 16.94 -20.53 -6.11
N LYS A 13 17.02 -21.84 -5.81
CA LYS A 13 17.50 -22.33 -4.52
C LYS A 13 18.95 -21.90 -4.24
N LYS A 14 19.82 -21.97 -5.25
CA LYS A 14 21.21 -21.50 -5.14
C LYS A 14 21.27 -19.99 -4.87
N ARG A 15 20.61 -19.19 -5.71
CA ARG A 15 20.56 -17.73 -5.55
C ARG A 15 20.00 -17.31 -4.19
N LEU A 16 18.98 -18.00 -3.71
CA LEU A 16 18.40 -17.75 -2.39
C LEU A 16 19.40 -18.02 -1.26
N ALA A 17 20.18 -19.10 -1.35
CA ALA A 17 21.22 -19.41 -0.36
C ALA A 17 22.30 -18.33 -0.34
N ASP A 18 22.79 -17.93 -1.51
CA ASP A 18 23.82 -16.89 -1.65
C ASP A 18 23.34 -15.54 -1.06
N VAL A 19 22.10 -15.13 -1.36
CA VAL A 19 21.52 -13.88 -0.82
C VAL A 19 21.28 -13.97 0.68
N ALA A 20 20.81 -15.12 1.18
CA ALA A 20 20.60 -15.31 2.61
C ALA A 20 21.92 -15.22 3.39
N GLU A 21 22.99 -15.85 2.89
CA GLU A 21 24.32 -15.77 3.50
C GLU A 21 24.84 -14.33 3.55
N GLN A 22 24.74 -13.59 2.43
CA GLN A 22 25.15 -12.17 2.37
C GLN A 22 24.34 -11.28 3.34
N ALA A 23 23.07 -11.61 3.55
CA ALA A 23 22.20 -10.92 4.49
C ALA A 23 22.37 -11.36 5.95
N GLY A 24 23.23 -12.37 6.24
CA GLY A 24 23.38 -12.96 7.57
C GLY A 24 22.13 -13.72 8.05
N MET A 25 21.32 -14.23 7.12
CA MET A 25 20.06 -14.92 7.36
C MET A 25 20.11 -16.38 6.91
N THR A 26 19.19 -17.19 7.42
CA THR A 26 18.94 -18.52 6.83
C THR A 26 18.02 -18.39 5.62
N SER A 27 18.12 -19.31 4.65
CA SER A 27 17.20 -19.33 3.51
C SER A 27 15.73 -19.42 3.93
N HIS A 28 15.43 -20.11 5.04
CA HIS A 28 14.08 -20.18 5.58
C HIS A 28 13.57 -18.82 6.08
N ALA A 29 14.39 -18.12 6.87
CA ALA A 29 14.06 -16.78 7.37
C ALA A 29 13.84 -15.79 6.21
N LEU A 30 14.71 -15.85 5.20
CA LEU A 30 14.60 -15.02 4.01
C LEU A 30 13.32 -15.31 3.21
N ILE A 31 12.94 -16.58 3.05
CA ILE A 31 11.67 -16.96 2.39
C ILE A 31 10.48 -16.38 3.16
N LEU A 32 10.45 -16.54 4.48
CA LEU A 32 9.35 -16.05 5.30
C LEU A 32 9.21 -14.54 5.20
N GLN A 33 10.33 -13.83 5.31
CA GLN A 33 10.34 -12.38 5.17
C GLN A 33 9.86 -11.95 3.78
N ALA A 34 10.38 -12.56 2.70
CA ALA A 34 9.97 -12.22 1.34
C ALA A 34 8.45 -12.46 1.10
N ILE A 35 7.88 -13.51 1.70
CA ILE A 35 6.44 -13.76 1.64
C ILE A 35 5.68 -12.71 2.44
N SER A 36 6.11 -12.39 3.68
CA SER A 36 5.47 -11.36 4.51
C SER A 36 5.45 -10.02 3.81
N ASP A 37 6.61 -9.56 3.34
CA ASP A 37 6.77 -8.29 2.64
C ASP A 37 5.87 -8.23 1.39
N ARG A 38 5.77 -9.35 0.66
CA ARG A 38 4.91 -9.42 -0.54
C ARG A 38 3.43 -9.37 -0.19
N VAL A 39 3.00 -10.11 0.83
CA VAL A 39 1.61 -10.14 1.29
C VAL A 39 1.21 -8.75 1.78
N GLU A 40 2.01 -8.14 2.64
CA GLU A 40 1.73 -6.79 3.18
C GLU A 40 1.64 -5.74 2.07
N ALA A 41 2.54 -5.79 1.07
CA ALA A 41 2.51 -4.89 -0.07
C ALA A 41 1.26 -5.10 -0.95
N ASP A 42 0.88 -6.36 -1.21
CA ASP A 42 -0.31 -6.67 -2.00
C ASP A 42 -1.60 -6.28 -1.26
N GLU A 43 -1.67 -6.51 0.05
CA GLU A 43 -2.79 -6.07 0.88
C GLU A 43 -2.89 -4.54 0.94
N ALA A 44 -1.77 -3.82 1.11
CA ALA A 44 -1.76 -2.37 1.11
C ALA A 44 -2.24 -1.80 -0.24
N ARG A 45 -1.81 -2.41 -1.35
CA ARG A 45 -2.27 -2.05 -2.70
C ARG A 45 -3.77 -2.31 -2.87
N ASN A 46 -4.26 -3.46 -2.42
CA ASN A 46 -5.68 -3.79 -2.53
C ASN A 46 -6.54 -2.84 -1.68
N ARG A 47 -6.12 -2.53 -0.44
CA ARG A 47 -6.80 -1.54 0.41
C ARG A 47 -6.89 -0.16 -0.25
N LEU A 48 -5.83 0.25 -0.97
CA LEU A 48 -5.83 1.51 -1.72
C LEU A 48 -6.85 1.47 -2.87
N TYR A 49 -6.89 0.38 -3.64
CA TYR A 49 -7.86 0.24 -4.73
C TYR A 49 -9.30 0.18 -4.23
N ASP A 50 -9.56 -0.58 -3.16
CA ASP A 50 -10.89 -0.67 -2.57
C ASP A 50 -11.38 0.71 -2.10
N GLU A 51 -10.49 1.51 -1.49
CA GLU A 51 -10.82 2.88 -1.09
C GLU A 51 -11.03 3.82 -2.29
N ALA A 52 -10.21 3.69 -3.33
CA ALA A 52 -10.36 4.46 -4.55
C ALA A 52 -11.71 4.17 -5.24
N GLU A 53 -12.08 2.89 -5.34
CA GLU A 53 -13.36 2.46 -5.93
C GLU A 53 -14.54 2.97 -5.09
N ARG A 54 -14.48 2.84 -3.76
CA ARG A 54 -15.51 3.39 -2.86
C ARG A 54 -15.70 4.90 -3.06
N ARG A 55 -14.60 5.67 -3.12
CA ARG A 55 -14.65 7.12 -3.33
C ARG A 55 -15.14 7.48 -4.73
N TYR A 56 -14.73 6.73 -5.75
CA TYR A 56 -15.16 6.94 -7.11
C TYR A 56 -16.66 6.69 -7.26
N ALA A 57 -17.19 5.62 -6.68
CA ALA A 57 -18.62 5.35 -6.65
C ALA A 57 -19.41 6.50 -6.00
N LEU A 58 -18.92 7.06 -4.88
CA LEU A 58 -19.55 8.22 -4.24
C LEU A 58 -19.54 9.47 -5.12
N ILE A 59 -18.43 9.73 -5.82
CA ILE A 59 -18.33 10.86 -6.77
C ILE A 59 -19.29 10.63 -7.94
N ALA A 60 -19.36 9.41 -8.48
CA ALA A 60 -20.27 9.07 -9.58
C ALA A 60 -21.75 9.20 -9.18
N GLU A 61 -22.11 8.86 -7.95
CA GLU A 61 -23.47 8.99 -7.43
C GLU A 61 -23.85 10.45 -7.14
N THR A 62 -22.97 11.21 -6.50
CA THR A 62 -23.29 12.54 -5.96
C THR A 62 -22.88 13.69 -6.89
N GLY A 63 -21.97 13.45 -7.82
CA GLY A 63 -21.29 14.48 -8.60
C GLY A 63 -20.45 15.45 -7.75
N GLN A 64 -20.25 15.16 -6.45
CA GLN A 64 -19.50 16.04 -5.54
C GLN A 64 -18.05 15.57 -5.40
N SER A 65 -17.12 16.51 -5.35
CA SER A 65 -15.70 16.24 -5.10
C SER A 65 -15.06 17.37 -4.30
N ILE A 66 -13.89 17.10 -3.72
CA ILE A 66 -13.06 18.14 -3.10
C ILE A 66 -11.96 18.51 -4.10
N PRO A 67 -11.81 19.79 -4.48
CA PRO A 67 -10.70 20.24 -5.30
C PRO A 67 -9.35 19.90 -4.67
N TRP A 68 -8.44 19.30 -5.44
CA TRP A 68 -7.13 18.87 -4.93
C TRP A 68 -6.32 20.03 -4.33
N SER A 69 -6.40 21.23 -4.91
CA SER A 69 -5.71 22.41 -4.39
C SER A 69 -6.16 22.80 -2.98
N GLU A 70 -7.45 22.63 -2.65
CA GLU A 70 -8.00 22.92 -1.32
C GLU A 70 -7.62 21.84 -0.31
N MET A 71 -7.71 20.56 -0.71
CA MET A 71 -7.24 19.44 0.12
C MET A 71 -5.75 19.53 0.42
N ARG A 72 -4.93 19.83 -0.59
CA ARG A 72 -3.48 20.02 -0.44
C ARG A 72 -3.17 21.12 0.56
N ARG A 73 -3.80 22.30 0.43
CA ARG A 73 -3.60 23.41 1.37
C ARG A 73 -3.98 23.03 2.80
N TYR A 74 -5.10 22.32 2.97
CA TYR A 74 -5.52 21.82 4.26
C TYR A 74 -4.48 20.86 4.88
N LEU A 75 -3.96 19.92 4.09
CA LEU A 75 -2.94 18.97 4.55
C LEU A 75 -1.61 19.66 4.90
N GLU A 76 -1.15 20.61 4.09
CA GLU A 76 0.06 21.40 4.36
C GLU A 76 -0.04 22.15 5.69
N ARG A 77 -1.18 22.79 5.97
CA ARG A 77 -1.44 23.47 7.25
C ARG A 77 -1.55 22.50 8.42
N ARG A 78 -2.17 21.34 8.24
CA ARG A 78 -2.27 20.30 9.27
C ARG A 78 -0.91 19.73 9.66
N VAL A 79 0.00 19.55 8.69
CA VAL A 79 1.38 19.10 8.94
C VAL A 79 2.19 20.16 9.70
N ALA A 80 1.82 21.44 9.58
CA ALA A 80 2.40 22.55 10.35
C ALA A 80 1.77 22.73 11.75
N ASP A 81 0.98 21.77 12.23
CA ASP A 81 0.22 21.83 13.50
C ASP A 81 -0.76 23.03 13.59
N GLU A 82 -1.14 23.62 12.45
CA GLU A 82 -2.17 24.65 12.43
C GLU A 82 -3.57 24.04 12.58
N THR A 83 -4.42 24.71 13.35
CA THR A 83 -5.85 24.40 13.37
C THR A 83 -6.52 25.01 12.14
N THR A 84 -6.97 24.16 11.22
CA THR A 84 -7.69 24.54 9.99
C THR A 84 -8.90 23.64 9.78
N GLU A 85 -9.98 24.19 9.25
CA GLU A 85 -11.15 23.41 8.86
C GLU A 85 -10.87 22.57 7.60
N PRO A 86 -11.41 21.35 7.50
CA PRO A 86 -11.30 20.54 6.29
C PRO A 86 -12.13 21.14 5.15
N PRO A 87 -11.67 21.03 3.89
CA PRO A 87 -12.45 21.48 2.74
C PRO A 87 -13.71 20.62 2.57
N THR A 88 -14.76 21.23 2.03
CA THR A 88 -16.07 20.58 1.84
C THR A 88 -16.24 20.13 0.39
N ALA A 89 -16.88 18.97 0.19
CA ALA A 89 -17.21 18.50 -1.15
C ALA A 89 -18.23 19.42 -1.83
N ARG A 90 -18.03 19.69 -3.11
CA ARG A 90 -18.89 20.53 -3.96
C ARG A 90 -18.99 19.96 -5.37
N PRO A 91 -19.92 20.43 -6.22
CA PRO A 91 -20.09 19.87 -7.55
C PRO A 91 -18.76 19.88 -8.32
N LEU A 92 -18.45 18.73 -8.95
CA LEU A 92 -17.28 18.59 -9.81
C LEU A 92 -17.37 19.66 -10.90
N SER A 93 -16.51 20.67 -10.77
CA SER A 93 -16.39 21.77 -11.72
C SER A 93 -15.32 21.37 -12.74
N GLU A 94 -15.61 21.48 -14.04
CA GLU A 94 -14.61 21.33 -15.10
C GLU A 94 -13.46 22.34 -14.98
#